data_AF-A0A930KZT7-F1
#
_entry.id   AF-A0A930KZT7-F1
#
_cell.length_a   1.000
_cell.length_b   1.000
_cell.length_c   1.000
_cell.angle_alpha   90.00
_cell.angle_beta   90.00
_cell.angle_gamma   90.00
#
_symmetry.space_group_name_H-M   'P 1'
#
loop_
_entity.id
_entity.type
_entity.pdbx_description
1 polymer ?
#
loop_
_entity_poly.entity_id
_entity_poly.type
_entity_poly.pdbx_seq_one_letter_code
_entity_poly.pdbx_strand_id
1 'polypeptide(L)'
;MDSTRIRLYPLEADHGFLALSTSPTNDPPALHLGGCMVGALEELENEGVSFEEWLEESFYTGDEDLLSNLTRSILYTASEESAVHAFLKENGFDLPTLRIADLADTDPADASGIPPLVNETDETAARLFELIDLYIGPADDGTLTVWLRPGARRTVHLLAVNDPESPRWIVQPWDWAAEDWAGYSEIEAPLSAAPETLQVIPHGSVVKTLGGLPVLGTHSILKDQKAISEALDAARLYGTSHFVSPGVWHLGSGERHGIEMDAPVEVYAAKVWARP
;
A
#
# COMPACT_ATOMS: atom_id res chain seq x y z
N MET A 1 -14.37 16.89 6.13
CA MET A 1 -14.11 16.51 4.73
C MET A 1 -14.21 15.01 4.72
N ASP A 2 -15.24 14.51 4.05
CA ASP A 2 -15.56 13.09 4.04
C ASP A 2 -14.41 12.33 3.41
N SER A 3 -13.92 11.32 4.12
CA SER A 3 -13.02 10.32 3.54
C SER A 3 -13.65 9.83 2.24
N THR A 4 -12.98 9.98 1.09
CA THR A 4 -13.42 9.43 -0.20
C THR A 4 -13.29 7.90 -0.14
N ARG A 5 -14.21 7.27 0.59
CA ARG A 5 -14.43 5.83 0.57
C ARG A 5 -15.45 5.54 -0.52
N ILE A 6 -15.07 4.67 -1.44
CA ILE A 6 -15.91 4.18 -2.52
C ILE A 6 -16.54 2.89 -2.02
N ARG A 7 -17.88 2.81 -2.09
CA ARG A 7 -18.60 1.57 -1.87
C ARG A 7 -18.45 0.70 -3.12
N LEU A 8 -18.03 -0.54 -2.94
CA LEU A 8 -17.98 -1.54 -4.00
C LEU A 8 -19.02 -2.63 -3.74
N TYR A 9 -19.52 -3.17 -4.84
CA TYR A 9 -20.53 -4.21 -4.88
C TYR A 9 -19.88 -5.47 -5.46
N PRO A 10 -19.74 -6.54 -4.66
CA PRO A 10 -19.38 -7.85 -5.18
C PRO A 10 -20.49 -8.36 -6.08
N LEU A 11 -20.14 -8.77 -7.30
CA LEU A 11 -21.05 -9.33 -8.28
C LEU A 11 -20.49 -10.66 -8.79
N GLU A 12 -21.38 -11.63 -8.95
CA GLU A 12 -21.06 -12.86 -9.67
C GLU A 12 -20.96 -12.55 -11.18
N ALA A 13 -19.84 -12.94 -11.77
CA ALA A 13 -19.60 -12.90 -13.21
C ALA A 13 -19.45 -14.33 -13.74
N ASP A 14 -19.48 -14.48 -15.07
CA ASP A 14 -19.46 -15.78 -15.73
C ASP A 14 -18.26 -16.64 -15.27
N HIS A 15 -18.50 -17.95 -15.12
CA HIS A 15 -17.48 -18.97 -14.83
C HIS A 15 -16.73 -18.80 -13.49
N GLY A 16 -17.46 -18.59 -12.39
CA GLY A 16 -16.88 -18.60 -11.04
C GLY A 16 -16.03 -17.37 -10.73
N PHE A 17 -16.29 -16.25 -11.40
CA PHE A 17 -15.51 -15.02 -11.25
C PHE A 17 -16.23 -14.02 -10.34
N LEU A 18 -15.51 -13.46 -9.37
CA LEU A 18 -15.99 -12.39 -8.52
C LEU A 18 -15.55 -11.05 -9.10
N ALA A 19 -16.50 -10.17 -9.42
CA ALA A 19 -16.23 -8.80 -9.85
C ALA A 19 -16.56 -7.79 -8.74
N LEU A 20 -15.79 -6.71 -8.65
CA LEU A 20 -16.07 -5.55 -7.80
C LEU A 20 -16.53 -4.37 -8.66
N SER A 21 -17.79 -3.98 -8.49
CA SER A 21 -18.42 -2.92 -9.26
C SER A 21 -18.72 -1.69 -8.41
N THR A 22 -18.81 -0.54 -9.07
CA THR A 22 -19.32 0.71 -8.49
C THR A 22 -20.85 0.76 -8.42
N SER A 23 -21.55 -0.25 -8.96
CA SER A 23 -23.00 -0.40 -8.94
C SER A 23 -23.41 -1.81 -8.49
N PRO A 24 -24.54 -1.97 -7.77
CA PRO A 24 -25.10 -3.29 -7.45
C PRO A 24 -25.67 -4.03 -8.68
N THR A 25 -25.73 -3.38 -9.83
CA THR A 25 -26.24 -3.91 -11.10
C THR A 25 -25.22 -3.74 -12.20
N ASN A 26 -25.22 -4.64 -13.19
CA ASN A 26 -24.41 -4.56 -14.41
C ASN A 26 -24.96 -3.53 -15.42
N ASP A 27 -25.46 -2.40 -14.94
CA ASP A 27 -26.01 -1.35 -15.80
C ASP A 27 -24.88 -0.69 -16.63
N PRO A 28 -25.17 -0.10 -17.80
CA PRO A 28 -24.16 0.54 -18.66
C PRO A 28 -23.23 1.58 -18.01
N PRO A 29 -23.62 2.35 -16.96
CA PRO A 29 -22.70 3.23 -16.26
C PRO A 29 -21.89 2.55 -15.15
N ALA A 30 -22.11 1.26 -14.85
CA ALA A 30 -21.37 0.52 -13.85
C ALA A 30 -19.93 0.32 -14.31
N LEU A 31 -18.98 0.74 -13.47
CA LEU A 31 -17.57 0.52 -13.69
C LEU A 31 -17.11 -0.67 -12.84
N HIS A 32 -16.58 -1.70 -13.50
CA HIS A 32 -15.92 -2.84 -12.86
C HIS A 32 -14.48 -2.44 -12.57
N LEU A 33 -14.12 -2.38 -11.28
CA LEU A 33 -12.80 -1.91 -10.88
C LEU A 33 -11.77 -3.04 -10.85
N GLY A 34 -12.21 -4.29 -10.78
CA GLY A 34 -11.37 -5.47 -10.74
C GLY A 34 -12.18 -6.72 -10.39
N GLY A 35 -11.51 -7.86 -10.34
CA GLY A 35 -12.09 -9.13 -9.95
C GLY A 35 -11.08 -10.28 -9.99
N CYS A 36 -11.48 -11.44 -9.49
CA CYS A 36 -10.63 -12.64 -9.53
C CYS A 36 -11.47 -13.91 -9.58
N MET A 37 -10.85 -15.00 -10.02
CA MET A 37 -11.49 -16.31 -10.01
C MET A 37 -11.58 -16.82 -8.58
N VAL A 38 -12.73 -17.37 -8.23
CA VAL A 38 -12.99 -17.95 -6.92
C VAL A 38 -13.53 -19.36 -7.16
N GLY A 39 -12.69 -20.38 -6.92
CA GLY A 39 -13.08 -21.77 -7.19
C GLY A 39 -14.37 -22.20 -6.50
N ALA A 40 -14.65 -21.67 -5.30
CA ALA A 40 -15.91 -21.90 -4.60
C ALA A 40 -17.14 -21.45 -5.40
N LEU A 41 -17.03 -20.38 -6.21
CA LEU A 41 -18.12 -19.90 -7.06
C LEU A 41 -18.49 -20.87 -8.18
N GLU A 42 -17.53 -21.65 -8.70
CA GLU A 42 -17.83 -22.70 -9.68
C GLU A 42 -18.61 -23.88 -9.06
N GLU A 43 -18.47 -24.08 -7.75
CA GLU A 43 -19.05 -25.20 -7.01
C GLU A 43 -20.43 -24.86 -6.39
N LEU A 44 -20.77 -23.56 -6.27
CA LEU A 44 -22.02 -23.09 -5.66
C LEU A 44 -23.28 -23.75 -6.25
N GLU A 45 -23.41 -23.79 -7.58
CA GLU A 45 -24.57 -24.40 -8.25
C GLU A 45 -24.70 -25.90 -7.94
N ASN A 46 -23.57 -26.61 -7.79
CA ASN A 46 -23.55 -28.03 -7.48
C ASN A 46 -23.89 -28.30 -5.99
N GLU A 47 -23.55 -27.37 -5.11
CA GLU A 47 -23.79 -27.45 -3.67
C GLU A 47 -25.15 -26.87 -3.26
N GLY A 48 -25.85 -26.18 -4.17
CA GLY A 48 -27.15 -25.56 -3.91
C GLY A 48 -27.07 -24.31 -3.02
N VAL A 49 -25.89 -23.72 -2.92
CA VAL A 49 -25.62 -22.49 -2.17
C VAL A 49 -25.77 -21.30 -3.11
N SER A 50 -26.50 -20.26 -2.70
CA SER A 50 -26.64 -19.04 -3.50
C SER A 50 -25.40 -18.14 -3.38
N PHE A 51 -25.15 -17.28 -4.37
CA PHE A 51 -24.08 -16.29 -4.31
C PHE A 51 -24.22 -15.37 -3.10
N GLU A 52 -25.45 -14.94 -2.78
CA GLU A 52 -25.73 -14.10 -1.61
C GLU A 52 -25.38 -14.81 -0.29
N GLU A 53 -25.71 -16.10 -0.18
CA GLU A 53 -25.38 -16.92 0.98
C GLU A 53 -23.85 -17.08 1.12
N TRP A 54 -23.14 -17.34 0.01
CA TRP A 54 -21.68 -17.40 0.01
C TRP A 54 -21.04 -16.07 0.42
N LEU A 55 -21.58 -14.93 -0.03
CA LEU A 55 -21.08 -13.62 0.37
C LEU A 55 -21.18 -13.42 1.89
N GLU A 56 -22.32 -13.76 2.47
CA GLU A 56 -22.58 -13.62 3.91
C GLU A 56 -21.75 -14.58 4.77
N GLU A 57 -21.66 -15.84 4.35
CA GLU A 57 -21.04 -16.89 5.16
C GLU A 57 -19.53 -17.01 4.96
N SER A 58 -19.01 -16.61 3.80
CA SER A 58 -17.59 -16.78 3.44
C SER A 58 -16.89 -15.44 3.17
N PHE A 59 -17.34 -14.68 2.16
CA PHE A 59 -16.61 -13.49 1.71
C PHE A 59 -16.49 -12.41 2.79
N TYR A 60 -17.62 -12.06 3.43
CA TYR A 60 -17.65 -10.99 4.43
C TYR A 60 -16.98 -11.36 5.76
N THR A 61 -16.57 -12.63 5.93
CA THR A 61 -15.81 -13.07 7.11
C THR A 61 -14.34 -12.63 7.07
N GLY A 62 -13.87 -12.10 5.93
CA GLY A 62 -12.56 -11.45 5.82
C GLY A 62 -11.45 -12.41 5.40
N ASP A 63 -11.62 -13.08 4.26
CA ASP A 63 -10.55 -13.83 3.61
C ASP A 63 -9.45 -12.87 3.12
N GLU A 64 -8.29 -12.88 3.80
CA GLU A 64 -7.17 -11.99 3.51
C GLU A 64 -6.55 -12.26 2.12
N ASP A 65 -6.48 -13.52 1.69
CA ASP A 65 -5.91 -13.90 0.41
C ASP A 65 -6.81 -13.41 -0.74
N LEU A 66 -8.13 -13.56 -0.57
CA LEU A 66 -9.10 -13.07 -1.54
C LEU A 66 -9.08 -11.53 -1.65
N LEU A 67 -9.02 -10.82 -0.53
CA LEU A 67 -8.89 -9.35 -0.53
C LEU A 67 -7.57 -8.89 -1.15
N SER A 68 -6.49 -9.64 -0.95
CA SER A 68 -5.19 -9.39 -1.58
C SER A 68 -5.27 -9.54 -3.11
N ASN A 69 -5.89 -10.62 -3.60
CA ASN A 69 -6.09 -10.85 -5.04
C ASN A 69 -6.97 -9.77 -5.68
N LEU A 70 -8.05 -9.37 -5.02
CA LEU A 70 -8.92 -8.29 -5.48
C LEU A 70 -8.19 -6.94 -5.51
N THR A 71 -7.36 -6.66 -4.51
CA THR A 71 -6.52 -5.44 -4.46
C THR A 71 -5.55 -5.40 -5.63
N ARG A 72 -4.85 -6.50 -5.90
CA ARG A 72 -3.96 -6.64 -7.07
C ARG A 72 -4.72 -6.42 -8.37
N SER A 73 -5.92 -6.99 -8.48
CA SER A 73 -6.79 -6.86 -9.66
C SER A 73 -7.22 -5.42 -9.93
N ILE A 74 -7.55 -4.67 -8.87
CA ILE A 74 -7.91 -3.26 -9.01
C ILE A 74 -6.73 -2.42 -9.53
N LEU A 75 -5.53 -2.65 -8.99
CA LEU A 75 -4.32 -1.92 -9.42
C LEU A 75 -3.94 -2.26 -10.87
N TYR A 76 -4.09 -3.51 -11.26
CA TYR A 76 -3.91 -3.96 -12.64
C TYR A 76 -4.91 -3.29 -13.59
N THR A 77 -6.20 -3.38 -13.28
CA THR A 77 -7.27 -2.80 -14.09
C THR A 77 -7.10 -1.29 -14.21
N ALA A 78 -6.71 -0.60 -13.13
CA ALA A 78 -6.40 0.83 -13.16
C ALA A 78 -5.18 1.19 -14.02
N SER A 79 -4.29 0.23 -14.32
CA SER A 79 -3.14 0.47 -15.20
C SER A 79 -3.50 0.29 -16.68
N GLU A 80 -4.38 -0.65 -16.99
CA GLU A 80 -4.79 -0.98 -18.36
C GLU A 80 -6.00 -0.17 -18.84
N GLU A 81 -6.97 0.09 -17.96
CA GLU A 81 -8.24 0.72 -18.31
C GLU A 81 -8.29 2.20 -17.94
N SER A 82 -8.18 3.05 -18.97
CA SER A 82 -8.22 4.51 -18.79
C SER A 82 -9.46 5.04 -18.06
N ALA A 83 -10.61 4.37 -18.18
CA ALA A 83 -11.85 4.75 -17.49
C ALA A 83 -11.76 4.47 -15.97
N VAL A 84 -11.23 3.30 -15.58
CA VAL A 84 -10.97 2.94 -14.18
C VAL A 84 -9.92 3.86 -13.58
N HIS A 85 -8.84 4.11 -14.29
CA HIS A 85 -7.81 5.06 -13.88
C HIS A 85 -8.37 6.47 -13.64
N ALA A 86 -9.15 7.00 -14.58
CA ALA A 86 -9.74 8.33 -14.48
C ALA A 86 -10.71 8.42 -13.29
N PHE A 87 -11.58 7.41 -13.12
CA PHE A 87 -12.52 7.35 -12.00
C PHE A 87 -11.81 7.33 -10.65
N LEU A 88 -10.79 6.49 -10.47
CA LEU A 88 -10.03 6.42 -9.23
C LEU A 88 -9.28 7.75 -8.97
N LYS A 89 -8.67 8.33 -10.00
CA LYS A 89 -8.00 9.63 -9.89
C LYS A 89 -8.94 10.76 -9.46
N GLU A 90 -10.15 10.81 -10.04
CA GLU A 90 -11.18 11.78 -9.65
C GLU A 90 -11.65 11.60 -8.19
N ASN A 91 -11.54 10.38 -7.66
CA ASN A 91 -11.84 10.06 -6.26
C ASN A 91 -10.62 10.18 -5.31
N GLY A 92 -9.53 10.79 -5.78
CA GLY A 92 -8.37 11.13 -4.95
C GLY A 92 -7.32 10.02 -4.83
N PHE A 93 -7.34 9.03 -5.73
CA PHE A 93 -6.29 8.03 -5.80
C PHE A 93 -5.13 8.55 -6.64
N ASP A 94 -3.91 8.38 -6.13
CA ASP A 94 -2.67 8.65 -6.87
C ASP A 94 -2.04 7.30 -7.23
N LEU A 95 -2.43 6.78 -8.40
CA LEU A 95 -2.01 5.46 -8.89
C LEU A 95 -1.02 5.62 -10.04
N PRO A 96 0.08 4.87 -10.03
CA PRO A 96 0.99 4.82 -11.15
C PRO A 96 0.43 3.98 -12.30
N THR A 97 0.98 4.16 -13.50
CA THR A 97 0.84 3.18 -14.57
C THR A 97 1.87 2.07 -14.33
N LEU A 98 1.40 0.84 -14.15
CA LEU A 98 2.26 -0.31 -13.90
C LEU A 98 2.78 -0.92 -15.20
N ARG A 99 4.03 -1.40 -15.21
CA ARG A 99 4.56 -2.17 -16.34
C ARG A 99 4.18 -3.63 -16.18
N ILE A 100 3.35 -4.11 -17.07
CA ILE A 100 2.86 -5.49 -17.10
C ILE A 100 3.71 -6.30 -18.07
N ALA A 101 4.11 -7.51 -17.66
CA ALA A 101 4.88 -8.40 -18.52
C ALA A 101 4.06 -8.82 -19.75
N ASP A 102 4.70 -8.93 -20.91
CA ASP A 102 4.03 -9.37 -22.13
C ASP A 102 3.48 -10.81 -21.94
N LEU A 103 2.16 -10.95 -22.14
CA LEU A 103 1.38 -12.17 -21.89
C LEU A 103 1.73 -13.33 -22.84
N ALA A 104 2.55 -13.10 -23.86
CA ALA A 104 2.88 -14.12 -24.85
C ALA A 104 3.56 -15.38 -24.25
N ASP A 105 4.23 -15.25 -23.10
CA ASP A 105 5.07 -16.33 -22.54
C ASP A 105 4.90 -16.60 -21.03
N THR A 106 3.87 -16.05 -20.37
CA THR A 106 3.73 -16.21 -18.89
C THR A 106 2.32 -16.62 -18.47
N ASP A 107 2.17 -17.86 -18.01
CA ASP A 107 0.96 -18.30 -17.30
C ASP A 107 0.80 -17.46 -16.01
N PRO A 108 -0.44 -17.07 -15.64
CA PRO A 108 -0.69 -16.39 -14.37
C PRO A 108 -0.13 -17.20 -13.20
N ALA A 109 0.61 -16.54 -12.32
CA ALA A 109 1.30 -17.20 -11.21
C ALA A 109 0.35 -17.71 -10.10
N ASP A 110 -0.90 -17.24 -10.10
CA ASP A 110 -1.92 -17.54 -9.10
C ASP A 110 -3.34 -17.49 -9.71
N ALA A 111 -4.34 -17.80 -8.88
CA ALA A 111 -5.75 -17.82 -9.25
C ALA A 111 -6.34 -16.42 -9.58
N SER A 112 -5.56 -15.34 -9.43
CA SER A 112 -6.04 -14.00 -9.79
C SER A 112 -6.21 -13.84 -11.31
N GLY A 113 -5.51 -14.65 -12.11
CA GLY A 113 -5.51 -14.50 -13.57
C GLY A 113 -4.79 -13.25 -14.06
N ILE A 114 -4.10 -12.53 -13.17
CA ILE A 114 -3.40 -11.28 -13.47
C ILE A 114 -1.98 -11.59 -13.91
N PRO A 115 -1.50 -11.07 -15.04
CA PRO A 115 -0.10 -11.21 -15.42
C PRO A 115 0.86 -10.59 -14.39
N PRO A 116 2.07 -11.13 -14.26
CA PRO A 116 3.07 -10.56 -13.37
C PRO A 116 3.51 -9.17 -13.84
N LEU A 117 3.98 -8.35 -12.90
CA LEU A 117 4.62 -7.09 -13.25
C LEU A 117 6.03 -7.34 -13.81
N VAL A 118 6.49 -6.45 -14.69
CA VAL A 118 7.81 -6.56 -15.32
C VAL A 118 8.93 -6.64 -14.27
N ASN A 119 8.81 -5.90 -13.17
CA ASN A 119 9.76 -5.98 -12.03
C ASN A 119 9.03 -6.32 -10.74
N GLU A 120 8.33 -7.46 -10.75
CA GLU A 120 7.72 -8.00 -9.53
C GLU A 120 8.80 -8.51 -8.57
N THR A 121 8.99 -7.76 -7.48
CA THR A 121 9.75 -8.18 -6.30
C THR A 121 8.83 -8.12 -5.08
N ASP A 122 9.20 -8.79 -3.99
CA ASP A 122 8.46 -8.70 -2.72
C ASP A 122 8.29 -7.24 -2.25
N GLU A 123 9.28 -6.39 -2.56
CA GLU A 123 9.25 -4.97 -2.24
C GLU A 123 8.29 -4.20 -3.14
N THR A 124 8.36 -4.40 -4.46
CA THR A 124 7.42 -3.80 -5.42
C THR A 124 5.98 -4.18 -5.06
N ALA A 125 5.73 -5.46 -4.78
CA ALA A 125 4.43 -5.96 -4.32
C ALA A 125 4.00 -5.23 -3.05
N ALA A 126 4.84 -5.19 -2.02
CA ALA A 126 4.52 -4.51 -0.76
C ALA A 126 4.21 -3.01 -0.94
N ARG A 127 4.83 -2.33 -1.91
CA ARG A 127 4.53 -0.91 -2.22
C ARG A 127 3.19 -0.76 -2.96
N LEU A 128 2.80 -1.73 -3.78
CA LEU A 128 1.53 -1.71 -4.51
C LEU A 128 0.35 -1.80 -3.55
N PHE A 129 0.41 -2.73 -2.61
CA PHE A 129 -0.62 -2.90 -1.57
C PHE A 129 -0.71 -1.70 -0.62
N GLU A 130 0.24 -0.76 -0.65
CA GLU A 130 0.13 0.48 0.10
C GLU A 130 -0.70 1.55 -0.63
N LEU A 131 -0.93 1.42 -1.94
CA LEU A 131 -1.60 2.45 -2.74
C LEU A 131 -3.09 2.57 -2.44
N ILE A 132 -3.74 1.45 -2.12
CA ILE A 132 -5.17 1.37 -1.85
C ILE A 132 -5.43 0.55 -0.58
N ASP A 133 -6.46 0.94 0.17
CA ASP A 133 -7.00 0.12 1.25
C ASP A 133 -8.35 -0.45 0.78
N LEU A 134 -8.40 -1.75 0.53
CA LEU A 134 -9.63 -2.52 0.30
C LEU A 134 -10.00 -3.24 1.61
N TYR A 135 -11.20 -3.01 2.14
CA TYR A 135 -11.61 -3.63 3.39
C TYR A 135 -13.12 -3.88 3.46
N ILE A 136 -13.50 -4.87 4.27
CA ILE A 136 -14.91 -5.13 4.60
C ILE A 136 -15.25 -4.33 5.86
N GLY A 137 -16.36 -3.60 5.82
CA GLY A 137 -16.83 -2.82 6.96
C GLY A 137 -18.31 -2.45 6.87
N PRO A 138 -18.92 -2.06 7.99
CA PRO A 138 -20.33 -1.72 8.01
C PRO A 138 -20.60 -0.43 7.22
N ALA A 139 -21.67 -0.45 6.44
CA ALA A 139 -22.33 0.74 5.93
C ALA A 139 -23.17 1.41 7.02
N ASP A 140 -23.76 2.56 6.70
CA ASP A 140 -24.49 3.38 7.69
C ASP A 140 -25.75 2.68 8.24
N ASP A 141 -26.28 1.69 7.51
CA ASP A 141 -27.39 0.81 7.92
C ASP A 141 -26.93 -0.44 8.68
N GLY A 142 -25.62 -0.63 8.86
CA GLY A 142 -25.01 -1.79 9.53
C GLY A 142 -24.70 -2.97 8.60
N THR A 143 -25.09 -2.92 7.32
CA THR A 143 -24.79 -3.98 6.36
C THR A 143 -23.29 -4.02 6.05
N LEU A 144 -22.70 -5.22 6.07
CA LEU A 144 -21.30 -5.38 5.66
C LEU A 144 -21.15 -5.09 4.18
N THR A 145 -20.09 -4.37 3.84
CA THR A 145 -19.87 -3.85 2.49
C THR A 145 -18.37 -3.75 2.23
N VAL A 146 -18.00 -3.89 0.96
CA VAL A 146 -16.63 -3.68 0.51
C VAL A 146 -16.39 -2.18 0.32
N TRP A 147 -15.37 -1.67 1.00
CA TRP A 147 -14.95 -0.29 0.91
C TRP A 147 -13.56 -0.22 0.29
N LEU A 148 -13.41 0.72 -0.65
CA LEU A 148 -12.14 1.07 -1.25
C LEU A 148 -11.81 2.53 -0.91
N ARG A 149 -10.59 2.81 -0.47
CA ARG A 149 -10.11 4.19 -0.28
C ARG A 149 -8.63 4.31 -0.68
N PRO A 150 -8.14 5.53 -0.94
CA PRO A 150 -6.71 5.73 -1.10
C PRO A 150 -5.97 5.25 0.14
N GLY A 151 -4.89 4.50 -0.05
CA GLY A 151 -4.08 4.03 1.06
C GLY A 151 -3.53 5.21 1.85
N ALA A 152 -3.70 5.21 3.17
CA ALA A 152 -3.27 6.33 4.01
C ALA A 152 -1.80 6.21 4.44
N ARG A 153 -1.16 5.06 4.20
CA ARG A 153 0.19 4.74 4.67
C ARG A 153 1.11 4.43 3.49
N ARG A 154 2.29 5.03 3.48
CA ARG A 154 3.38 4.76 2.52
C ARG A 154 4.66 4.41 3.25
N THR A 155 5.51 3.61 2.63
CA THR A 155 6.88 3.42 3.08
C THR A 155 7.81 4.36 2.35
N VAL A 156 8.73 4.97 3.09
CA VAL A 156 9.85 5.73 2.55
C VAL A 156 11.15 5.18 3.11
N HIS A 157 12.23 5.36 2.36
CA HIS A 157 13.57 5.26 2.89
C HIS A 157 13.98 6.59 3.53
N LEU A 158 14.60 6.50 4.70
CA LEU A 158 15.24 7.61 5.39
C LEU A 158 16.74 7.35 5.41
N LEU A 159 17.49 8.24 4.79
CA LEU A 159 18.95 8.19 4.75
C LEU A 159 19.51 9.09 5.84
N ALA A 160 20.12 8.51 6.86
CA ALA A 160 20.88 9.26 7.85
C ALA A 160 22.27 9.56 7.29
N VAL A 161 22.47 10.77 6.78
CA VAL A 161 23.77 11.23 6.27
C VAL A 161 24.60 11.73 7.45
N ASN A 162 25.61 10.95 7.85
CA ASN A 162 26.48 11.24 8.99
C ASN A 162 27.66 12.12 8.57
N ASP A 163 27.36 13.26 7.96
CA ASP A 163 28.34 14.30 7.64
C ASP A 163 28.66 15.11 8.91
N PRO A 164 29.93 15.19 9.35
CA PRO A 164 30.33 15.97 10.52
C PRO A 164 30.01 17.47 10.41
N GLU A 165 29.96 18.02 9.20
CA GLU A 165 29.70 19.44 8.96
C GLU A 165 28.20 19.74 8.79
N SER A 166 27.46 18.81 8.18
CA SER A 166 26.04 18.99 7.85
C SER A 166 25.23 17.70 7.95
N PRO A 167 25.02 17.15 9.17
CA PRO A 167 24.26 15.92 9.36
C PRO A 167 22.79 16.14 9.03
N ARG A 168 22.21 15.26 8.22
CA ARG A 168 20.84 15.40 7.73
C ARG A 168 20.19 14.07 7.37
N TRP A 169 18.87 14.10 7.37
CA TRP A 169 18.01 13.10 6.77
C TRP A 169 17.76 13.46 5.31
N ILE A 170 17.82 12.47 4.43
CA ILE A 170 17.24 12.55 3.07
C ILE A 170 16.11 11.53 3.01
N VAL A 171 14.93 11.95 2.54
CA VAL A 171 13.76 11.07 2.43
C VAL A 171 13.62 10.54 1.01
N GLN A 172 13.95 9.29 0.74
CA GLN A 172 13.77 8.65 -0.56
C GLN A 172 12.36 8.03 -0.69
N PRO A 173 11.46 8.61 -1.52
CA PRO A 173 10.20 7.97 -1.86
C PRO A 173 10.40 6.77 -2.80
N TRP A 174 9.37 5.94 -2.93
CA TRP A 174 9.29 4.97 -4.01
C TRP A 174 9.02 5.68 -5.35
N ASP A 175 9.80 5.36 -6.38
CA ASP A 175 9.65 5.84 -7.75
C ASP A 175 8.97 4.76 -8.61
N TRP A 176 7.71 5.02 -8.96
CA TRP A 176 6.93 4.10 -9.78
C TRP A 176 7.34 4.04 -11.25
N ALA A 177 8.07 5.03 -11.77
CA ALA A 177 8.58 4.97 -13.13
C ALA A 177 9.79 4.02 -13.22
N ALA A 178 10.62 4.02 -12.18
CA ALA A 178 11.75 3.09 -12.03
C ALA A 178 11.32 1.71 -11.50
N GLU A 179 10.22 1.66 -10.73
CA GLU A 179 9.83 0.54 -9.86
C GLU A 179 10.95 0.22 -8.84
N ASP A 180 11.53 1.27 -8.26
CA ASP A 180 12.62 1.22 -7.30
C ASP A 180 12.58 2.46 -6.38
N TRP A 181 13.46 2.53 -5.38
CA TRP A 181 13.65 3.71 -4.55
C TRP A 181 14.27 4.86 -5.35
N ALA A 182 13.75 6.08 -5.16
CA ALA A 182 14.28 7.25 -5.81
C ALA A 182 15.75 7.47 -5.40
N GLY A 183 16.66 7.61 -6.38
CA GLY A 183 18.10 7.69 -6.13
C GLY A 183 18.52 8.85 -5.22
N TYR A 184 18.01 10.06 -5.49
CA TYR A 184 18.20 11.22 -4.60
C TYR A 184 16.89 11.97 -4.50
N SER A 185 16.50 12.31 -3.28
CA SER A 185 15.32 13.13 -3.01
C SER A 185 15.74 14.48 -2.48
N GLU A 186 15.00 15.52 -2.87
CA GLU A 186 15.24 16.91 -2.43
C GLU A 186 14.66 17.20 -1.04
N ILE A 187 14.02 16.20 -0.40
CA ILE A 187 13.40 16.35 0.92
C ILE A 187 14.42 16.07 1.99
N GLU A 188 14.92 17.15 2.60
CA GLU A 188 15.90 17.08 3.67
C GLU A 188 15.32 17.53 5.03
N ALA A 189 15.81 16.93 6.11
CA ALA A 189 15.53 17.37 7.47
C ALA A 189 16.80 17.29 8.35
N PRO A 190 16.92 18.10 9.42
CA PRO A 190 18.06 18.02 10.33
C PRO A 190 18.16 16.65 11.03
N LEU A 191 19.36 16.09 11.09
CA LEU A 191 19.67 14.88 11.86
C LEU A 191 20.28 15.31 13.20
N SER A 192 19.51 15.23 14.29
CA SER A 192 19.99 15.71 15.60
C SER A 192 20.97 14.75 16.24
N ALA A 193 20.81 13.45 16.00
CA ALA A 193 21.68 12.38 16.49
C ALA A 193 21.43 11.09 15.71
N ALA A 194 22.39 10.17 15.76
CA ALA A 194 22.18 8.81 15.25
C ALA A 194 20.92 8.17 15.89
N PRO A 195 20.09 7.46 15.11
CA PRO A 195 18.91 6.78 15.62
C PRO A 195 19.22 5.82 16.77
N GLU A 196 18.35 5.80 17.78
CA GLU A 196 18.57 4.98 18.98
C GLU A 196 18.09 3.55 18.74
N THR A 197 18.99 2.56 18.86
CA THR A 197 18.61 1.13 18.75
C THR A 197 17.61 0.75 19.84
N LEU A 198 16.51 0.12 19.43
CA LEU A 198 15.51 -0.42 20.33
C LEU A 198 15.97 -1.81 20.81
N GLN A 199 15.97 -2.05 22.12
CA GLN A 199 16.39 -3.34 22.68
C GLN A 199 15.39 -4.43 22.27
N VAL A 200 15.89 -5.48 21.60
CA VAL A 200 15.11 -6.68 21.26
C VAL A 200 15.29 -7.69 22.40
N ILE A 201 14.26 -7.89 23.23
CA ILE A 201 14.24 -8.99 24.20
C ILE A 201 13.52 -10.17 23.55
N PRO A 202 14.12 -11.38 23.52
CA PRO A 202 13.44 -12.55 23.03
C PRO A 202 12.26 -12.81 23.99
N HIS A 203 11.02 -12.88 23.48
CA HIS A 203 9.79 -13.20 24.23
C HIS A 203 8.98 -12.02 24.82
N GLY A 204 8.83 -10.91 24.10
CA GLY A 204 7.69 -10.00 24.29
C GLY A 204 8.06 -8.54 24.49
N SER A 205 7.72 -7.75 23.47
CA SER A 205 7.59 -6.29 23.41
C SER A 205 7.91 -5.50 24.68
N VAL A 206 8.98 -4.69 24.64
CA VAL A 206 8.87 -3.29 25.08
C VAL A 206 9.45 -2.40 24.02
N VAL A 207 8.59 -2.14 23.07
CA VAL A 207 8.69 -1.02 22.19
C VAL A 207 8.59 0.26 23.04
N LYS A 208 9.43 1.29 22.80
CA LYS A 208 9.27 2.58 23.49
C LYS A 208 7.80 3.00 23.39
N THR A 209 7.17 3.30 24.52
CA THR A 209 5.78 3.71 24.54
C THR A 209 5.69 5.21 24.31
N LEU A 210 5.11 5.63 23.18
CA LEU A 210 4.62 7.00 23.06
C LEU A 210 3.18 7.02 23.58
N GLY A 211 2.97 7.54 24.79
CA GLY A 211 1.62 7.60 25.38
C GLY A 211 0.97 6.22 25.61
N GLY A 212 1.75 5.16 25.79
CA GLY A 212 1.26 3.81 26.06
C GLY A 212 1.17 2.87 24.85
N LEU A 213 1.49 3.32 23.63
CA LEU A 213 1.46 2.49 22.42
C LEU A 213 2.86 2.04 21.97
N PRO A 214 3.02 0.79 21.49
CA PRO A 214 4.30 0.30 20.99
C PRO A 214 4.71 0.95 19.66
N VAL A 215 5.83 1.69 19.65
CA VAL A 215 6.61 2.19 18.49
C VAL A 215 7.35 1.11 17.63
N LEU A 216 6.65 0.41 16.72
CA LEU A 216 7.25 -0.69 15.93
C LEU A 216 8.55 -0.28 15.19
N GLY A 217 9.60 -1.13 15.23
CA GLY A 217 10.86 -0.91 14.52
C GLY A 217 12.08 -1.50 15.23
N THR A 218 13.26 -1.37 14.63
CA THR A 218 14.56 -1.72 15.24
C THR A 218 15.28 -0.50 15.83
N HIS A 219 14.94 0.71 15.37
CA HIS A 219 15.51 1.97 15.83
C HIS A 219 14.42 3.03 16.07
N SER A 220 14.76 4.05 16.85
CA SER A 220 13.88 5.20 17.11
C SER A 220 14.48 6.49 16.57
N ILE A 221 13.66 7.21 15.80
CA ILE A 221 13.94 8.56 15.28
C ILE A 221 13.12 9.63 16.01
N LEU A 222 12.66 9.35 17.24
CA LEU A 222 11.70 10.20 17.94
C LEU A 222 12.13 11.68 18.05
N LYS A 223 13.44 11.94 18.16
CA LYS A 223 13.98 13.31 18.24
C LYS A 223 13.77 14.10 16.94
N ASP A 224 13.85 13.43 15.80
CA ASP A 224 13.81 14.05 14.47
C ASP A 224 12.46 13.85 13.77
N GLN A 225 11.58 13.00 14.30
CA GLN A 225 10.27 12.65 13.74
C GLN A 225 9.44 13.88 13.35
N LYS A 226 9.44 14.91 14.20
CA LYS A 226 8.72 16.17 13.92
C LYS A 226 9.34 16.90 12.73
N ALA A 227 10.66 17.06 12.69
CA ALA A 227 11.35 17.79 11.64
C ALA A 227 11.18 17.09 10.27
N ILE A 228 11.23 15.76 10.25
CA ILE A 228 10.99 14.97 9.04
C ILE A 228 9.53 15.12 8.59
N SER A 229 8.56 15.09 9.51
CA SER A 229 7.14 15.30 9.17
C SER A 229 6.90 16.71 8.59
N GLU A 230 7.51 17.75 9.18
CA GLU A 230 7.42 19.12 8.67
C GLU A 230 8.08 19.28 7.28
N ALA A 231 9.20 18.60 7.02
CA ALA A 231 9.84 18.60 5.70
C ALA A 231 8.96 17.92 4.64
N LEU A 232 8.30 16.81 4.99
CA LEU A 232 7.34 16.13 4.13
C LEU A 232 6.10 16.99 3.84
N ASP A 233 5.57 17.70 4.85
CA ASP A 233 4.46 18.66 4.68
C ASP A 233 4.82 19.77 3.70
N ALA A 234 6.05 20.31 3.81
CA ALA A 234 6.55 21.34 2.91
C ALA A 234 6.71 20.83 1.46
N ALA A 235 7.18 19.59 1.30
CA ALA A 235 7.35 18.94 0.00
C ALA A 235 6.03 18.41 -0.59
N ARG A 236 4.98 18.28 0.23
CA ARG A 236 3.68 17.69 -0.12
C ARG A 236 3.79 16.27 -0.70
N LEU A 237 4.72 15.48 -0.16
CA LEU A 237 4.97 14.12 -0.65
C LEU A 237 3.82 13.17 -0.24
N TYR A 238 2.99 12.74 -1.19
CA TYR A 238 1.80 11.88 -0.96
C TYR A 238 0.60 12.57 -0.28
N GLY A 239 0.67 13.87 0.00
CA GLY A 239 -0.41 14.58 0.68
C GLY A 239 -0.01 15.94 1.21
N THR A 240 -0.85 16.53 2.05
CA THR A 240 -0.63 17.86 2.63
C THR A 240 -0.26 17.84 4.10
N SER A 241 -0.48 16.73 4.80
CA SER A 241 -0.12 16.56 6.21
C SER A 241 0.36 15.15 6.51
N HIS A 242 1.54 15.04 7.12
CA HIS A 242 2.26 13.81 7.32
C HIS A 242 2.49 13.51 8.79
N PHE A 243 2.46 12.22 9.10
CA PHE A 243 2.95 11.69 10.35
C PHE A 243 3.93 10.57 10.04
N VAL A 244 5.20 10.78 10.37
CA VAL A 244 6.23 9.74 10.26
C VAL A 244 6.23 8.88 11.53
N SER A 245 6.27 7.55 11.37
CA SER A 245 6.47 6.63 12.49
C SER A 245 7.76 6.97 13.25
N PRO A 246 7.72 7.15 14.58
CA PRO A 246 8.93 7.35 15.37
C PRO A 246 9.81 6.09 15.49
N GLY A 247 9.30 4.95 15.04
CA GLY A 247 9.99 3.66 14.97
C GLY A 247 10.26 3.28 13.53
N VAL A 248 11.50 2.89 13.26
CA VAL A 248 12.02 2.62 11.91
C VAL A 248 12.82 1.32 11.88
N TRP A 249 12.92 0.72 10.69
CA TRP A 249 13.69 -0.51 10.48
C TRP A 249 15.01 -0.17 9.79
N HIS A 250 16.13 -0.44 10.46
CA HIS A 250 17.46 -0.31 9.86
C HIS A 250 17.68 -1.36 8.78
N LEU A 251 18.09 -0.91 7.60
CA LEU A 251 18.30 -1.75 6.41
C LEU A 251 19.80 -1.93 6.08
N GLY A 252 20.69 -1.21 6.76
CA GLY A 252 22.14 -1.26 6.56
C GLY A 252 22.71 0.05 5.99
N SER A 253 23.96 -0.01 5.53
CA SER A 253 24.67 1.15 4.98
C SER A 253 24.21 1.52 3.57
N GLY A 254 24.36 2.80 3.20
CA GLY A 254 24.01 3.30 1.87
C GLY A 254 24.72 2.56 0.73
N GLU A 255 25.98 2.18 0.93
CA GLU A 255 26.76 1.39 -0.06
C GLU A 255 26.06 0.07 -0.46
N ARG A 256 25.39 -0.60 0.49
CA ARG A 256 24.66 -1.85 0.21
C ARG A 256 23.42 -1.63 -0.67
N HIS A 257 22.92 -0.40 -0.69
CA HIS A 257 21.74 0.03 -1.43
C HIS A 257 22.13 0.87 -2.66
N GLY A 258 23.41 0.84 -3.09
CA GLY A 258 23.89 1.56 -4.27
C GLY A 258 23.94 3.09 -4.10
N ILE A 259 23.93 3.59 -2.87
CA ILE A 259 23.97 5.02 -2.56
C ILE A 259 25.42 5.46 -2.40
N GLU A 260 25.90 6.29 -3.33
CA GLU A 260 27.25 6.85 -3.33
C GLU A 260 27.22 8.29 -2.81
N MET A 261 27.73 8.53 -1.60
CA MET A 261 27.87 9.86 -1.02
C MET A 261 29.24 10.00 -0.36
N ASP A 262 29.74 11.24 -0.28
CA ASP A 262 31.03 11.55 0.35
C ASP A 262 31.05 11.27 1.87
N ALA A 263 29.88 11.25 2.49
CA ALA A 263 29.69 10.98 3.92
C ALA A 263 29.03 9.61 4.15
N PRO A 264 29.32 8.93 5.29
CA PRO A 264 28.68 7.66 5.62
C PRO A 264 27.15 7.80 5.76
N VAL A 265 26.43 6.91 5.09
CA VAL A 265 24.95 6.88 5.10
C VAL A 265 24.45 5.59 5.73
N GLU A 266 23.47 5.70 6.63
CA GLU A 266 22.69 4.57 7.13
C GLU A 266 21.25 4.66 6.63
N VAL A 267 20.70 3.55 6.16
CA VAL A 267 19.38 3.47 5.51
C VAL A 267 18.36 2.89 6.48
N TYR A 268 17.20 3.52 6.58
CA TYR A 268 16.08 3.06 7.38
C TYR A 268 14.78 3.06 6.57
N ALA A 269 13.94 2.04 6.73
CA ALA A 269 12.54 2.09 6.28
C ALA A 269 11.66 2.71 7.35
N ALA A 270 10.81 3.66 6.95
CA ALA A 270 9.83 4.31 7.80
C ALA A 270 8.43 4.26 7.18
N LYS A 271 7.41 4.04 8.02
CA LYS A 271 6.02 4.25 7.61
C LYS A 271 5.64 5.72 7.79
N VAL A 272 5.02 6.29 6.76
CA VAL A 272 4.49 7.65 6.73
C VAL A 272 2.99 7.55 6.53
N TRP A 273 2.21 8.22 7.38
CA TRP A 273 0.79 8.44 7.14
C TRP A 273 0.62 9.80 6.52
N ALA A 274 0.01 9.85 5.34
CA ALA A 274 -0.28 11.09 4.64
C ALA A 274 -1.80 11.31 4.62
N ARG A 275 -2.20 12.55 4.87
CA ARG A 275 -3.57 13.00 4.59
C ARG A 275 -3.55 13.78 3.28
N PRO A 276 -4.50 13.51 2.36
CA PRO A 276 -4.69 14.35 1.18
C PRO A 276 -5.00 15.79 1.59
#